data_AF-A0AA37PH79-F1
#
_entry.id   AF-A0AA37PH79-F1
#
_cell.length_a   1.000
_cell.length_b   1.000
_cell.length_c   1.000
_cell.angle_alpha   90.00
_cell.angle_beta   90.00
_cell.angle_gamma   90.00
#
_symmetry.space_group_name_H-M   'P 1'
#
loop_
_entity.id
_entity.type
_entity.pdbx_description
1 polymer ?
#
loop_
_entity_poly.entity_id
_entity_poly.type
_entity_poly.pdbx_seq_one_letter_code
_entity_poly.pdbx_strand_id
1 'polypeptide(L)'
;MEFEVTEAATLLDLVEKAASFRRTASTIKNDASSRSHAICRIRIENPSMPNDDDGLLYLVDLAGSEAARDVANHTNDRMKEAREINTSLSVLKDCIRGRAMVDAASLTGKPKKPTHIPFRQSSLTKILKHVFDPAGRRSCKTVVVACVNPSLLDAGAGKNTLKYAEMLRVLLPKAKTQVYSPDVPSTWSNEQLKSWINSNSGSPAISGEILAPFETGALLLRLPTPEFLTRCLKIHGVTEDQARAFQAKFWRLHVDSQKSSAKLNEIKTEAEPTQEGVGRKTVMNQEMLSSSADPDPQTAKMPFKDRIRPGMVVRWTPPSTFPLGLPGLNMAVVLSPQPAVGPNVRDVSRDLVNDASKFTGGGNKYLCAMILPGFMADSYELSMWRHVVVDVDQMEAEVLLEYDAATRYYYMTV
;
A
#
# COMPACT_ATOMS: atom_id res chain seq x y z
N MET A 1 -29.41 6.49 21.27
CA MET A 1 -29.40 7.96 21.30
C MET A 1 -28.21 8.39 20.45
N GLU A 2 -28.45 9.27 19.49
CA GLU A 2 -27.38 9.92 18.72
C GLU A 2 -27.11 11.27 19.39
N PHE A 3 -25.85 11.63 19.50
CA PHE A 3 -25.41 12.89 20.08
C PHE A 3 -24.59 13.63 19.02
N GLU A 4 -24.93 14.89 18.79
CA GLU A 4 -24.12 15.77 17.97
C GLU A 4 -22.91 16.24 18.80
N VAL A 5 -21.72 16.19 18.21
CA VAL A 5 -20.47 16.47 18.91
C VAL A 5 -19.55 17.29 18.02
N THR A 6 -19.10 18.44 18.52
CA THR A 6 -18.18 19.34 17.83
C THR A 6 -16.79 19.39 18.46
N GLU A 7 -16.65 18.89 19.70
CA GLU A 7 -15.40 18.91 20.48
C GLU A 7 -14.91 17.50 20.80
N ALA A 8 -13.59 17.30 20.70
CA ALA A 8 -12.97 15.99 20.94
C ALA A 8 -13.14 15.50 22.39
N ALA A 9 -13.11 16.40 23.37
CA ALA A 9 -13.29 16.05 24.78
C ALA A 9 -14.69 15.46 25.03
N THR A 10 -15.73 16.11 24.52
CA THR A 10 -17.12 15.61 24.64
C THR A 10 -17.30 14.26 23.95
N LEU A 11 -16.64 14.04 22.81
CA LEU A 11 -16.67 12.74 22.14
C LEU A 11 -16.07 11.64 23.03
N LEU A 12 -14.92 11.90 23.63
CA LEU A 12 -14.25 10.96 24.53
C LEU A 12 -15.09 10.67 25.76
N ASP A 13 -15.68 11.68 26.40
CA ASP A 13 -16.57 11.51 27.56
C ASP A 13 -17.79 10.64 27.21
N LEU A 14 -18.38 10.83 26.03
CA LEU A 14 -19.50 10.02 25.56
C LEU A 14 -19.08 8.58 25.29
N VAL A 15 -17.87 8.36 24.74
CA VAL A 15 -17.31 7.02 24.54
C VAL A 15 -17.04 6.33 25.86
N GLU A 16 -16.50 7.02 26.87
CA GLU A 16 -16.27 6.48 28.21
C GLU A 16 -17.59 6.15 28.92
N LYS A 17 -18.58 7.04 28.82
CA LYS A 17 -19.93 6.79 29.34
C LYS A 17 -20.56 5.59 28.64
N ALA A 18 -20.44 5.47 27.32
CA ALA A 18 -20.90 4.31 26.57
C ALA A 18 -20.21 3.01 27.02
N ALA A 19 -18.90 3.07 27.25
CA ALA A 19 -18.12 1.94 27.77
C ALA A 19 -18.56 1.53 29.18
N SER A 20 -18.99 2.47 30.04
CA SER A 20 -19.50 2.14 31.38
C SER A 20 -20.77 1.28 31.38
N PHE A 21 -21.66 1.45 30.38
CA PHE A 21 -22.86 0.62 30.24
C PHE A 21 -22.53 -0.84 29.92
N ARG A 22 -21.33 -1.10 29.40
CA ARG A 22 -20.83 -2.45 29.13
C ARG A 22 -20.29 -3.15 30.39
N ARG A 23 -20.05 -2.43 31.49
CA ARG A 23 -19.29 -2.91 32.66
C ARG A 23 -20.12 -3.57 33.77
N THR A 24 -21.36 -3.99 33.53
CA THR A 24 -22.19 -4.59 34.59
C THR A 24 -22.04 -6.12 34.66
N ALA A 25 -21.51 -6.62 35.79
CA ALA A 25 -21.37 -8.01 36.29
C ALA A 25 -20.07 -8.79 35.95
N SER A 26 -19.18 -8.90 36.94
CA SER A 26 -17.91 -9.65 36.92
C SER A 26 -18.07 -11.17 37.06
N THR A 27 -17.17 -11.96 36.46
CA THR A 27 -17.06 -13.42 36.69
C THR A 27 -15.62 -13.93 36.69
N ILE A 28 -15.44 -15.19 37.12
CA ILE A 28 -14.20 -15.82 37.61
C ILE A 28 -13.05 -15.95 36.59
N LYS A 29 -13.26 -15.79 35.27
CA LYS A 29 -12.20 -16.02 34.28
C LYS A 29 -11.91 -14.88 33.29
N ASN A 30 -12.83 -13.93 33.06
CA ASN A 30 -12.63 -12.75 32.20
C ASN A 30 -13.59 -11.62 32.57
N ASP A 31 -13.15 -10.39 32.29
CA ASP A 31 -13.88 -9.13 32.52
C ASP A 31 -15.20 -9.07 31.72
N ALA A 32 -16.20 -8.33 32.21
CA ALA A 32 -17.55 -8.27 31.63
C ALA A 32 -17.59 -7.84 30.14
N SER A 33 -16.51 -7.22 29.66
CA SER A 33 -16.31 -6.83 28.27
C SER A 33 -16.30 -8.01 27.29
N SER A 34 -15.95 -9.24 27.70
CA SER A 34 -15.85 -10.39 26.77
C SER A 34 -17.19 -10.97 26.32
N ARG A 35 -18.32 -10.47 26.86
CA ARG A 35 -19.63 -11.13 26.82
C ARG A 35 -20.69 -10.43 25.97
N SER A 36 -20.36 -9.27 25.42
CA SER A 36 -21.22 -8.58 24.48
C SER A 36 -20.39 -7.96 23.37
N HIS A 37 -20.95 -7.96 22.16
CA HIS A 37 -20.40 -7.17 21.07
C HIS A 37 -20.73 -5.71 21.32
N ALA A 38 -19.76 -4.82 21.15
CA ALA A 38 -19.97 -3.38 21.21
C ALA A 38 -19.77 -2.77 19.83
N ILE A 39 -20.66 -1.86 19.44
CA ILE A 39 -20.59 -1.15 18.17
C ILE A 39 -20.71 0.34 18.49
N CYS A 40 -19.64 1.09 18.26
CA CYS A 40 -19.65 2.54 18.26
C CYS A 40 -19.66 3.01 16.81
N ARG A 41 -20.68 3.78 16.43
CA ARG A 41 -20.80 4.37 15.10
C ARG A 41 -20.62 5.88 15.22
N ILE A 42 -19.60 6.40 14.55
CA ILE A 42 -19.34 7.82 14.43
C ILE A 42 -19.72 8.24 13.02
N ARG A 43 -20.64 9.21 12.92
CA ARG A 43 -21.05 9.84 11.67
C ARG A 43 -20.35 11.18 11.57
N ILE A 44 -19.65 11.38 10.45
CA ILE A 44 -18.86 12.58 10.18
C ILE A 44 -19.53 13.27 9.01
N GLU A 45 -20.23 14.35 9.31
CA GLU A 45 -20.86 15.20 8.31
C GLU A 45 -19.81 16.17 7.74
N ASN A 46 -19.88 16.45 6.45
CA ASN A 46 -19.10 17.52 5.84
C ASN A 46 -20.07 18.65 5.42
N PRO A 47 -20.17 19.74 6.20
CA PRO A 47 -21.08 20.85 5.90
C PRO A 47 -20.79 21.51 4.55
N SER A 48 -19.57 21.36 4.02
CA SER A 48 -19.16 21.94 2.73
C SER A 48 -19.65 21.12 1.53
N MET A 49 -20.10 19.88 1.73
CA MET A 49 -20.55 18.96 0.68
C MET A 49 -21.90 18.32 1.09
N PRO A 50 -23.00 19.10 1.16
CA PRO A 50 -24.29 18.63 1.68
C PRO A 50 -24.99 17.57 0.81
N ASN A 51 -24.53 17.38 -0.43
CA ASN A 51 -25.06 16.38 -1.36
C ASN A 51 -24.25 15.06 -1.37
N ASP A 52 -23.10 15.01 -0.68
CA ASP A 52 -22.30 13.79 -0.56
C ASP A 52 -22.76 12.94 0.62
N ASP A 53 -22.52 11.62 0.55
CA ASP A 53 -22.79 10.73 1.67
C ASP A 53 -21.87 11.05 2.86
N ASP A 54 -22.45 11.23 4.06
CA ASP A 54 -21.71 11.38 5.32
C ASP A 54 -20.65 10.30 5.49
N GLY A 55 -19.48 10.64 6.03
CA GLY A 55 -18.49 9.67 6.47
C GLY A 55 -19.01 8.82 7.63
N LEU A 56 -18.80 7.50 7.60
CA LEU A 56 -19.17 6.60 8.68
C LEU A 56 -17.95 5.81 9.14
N LEU A 57 -17.63 5.93 10.43
CA LEU A 57 -16.64 5.12 11.10
C LEU A 57 -17.33 4.16 12.06
N TYR A 58 -17.09 2.87 11.87
CA TYR A 58 -17.57 1.82 12.76
C TYR A 58 -16.40 1.29 13.58
N LEU A 59 -16.48 1.44 14.90
CA LEU A 59 -15.58 0.79 15.85
C LEU A 59 -16.36 -0.38 16.46
N VAL A 60 -15.91 -1.59 16.14
CA VAL A 60 -16.61 -2.83 16.50
C VAL A 60 -15.69 -3.63 17.39
N ASP A 61 -16.12 -3.86 18.63
CA ASP A 61 -15.46 -4.77 19.54
C ASP A 61 -16.29 -6.05 19.66
N LEU A 62 -15.68 -7.18 19.35
CA LEU A 62 -16.35 -8.47 19.29
C LEU A 62 -16.14 -9.23 20.59
N ALA A 63 -17.22 -9.86 21.06
CA ALA A 63 -17.16 -10.81 22.17
C ALA A 63 -16.24 -12.00 21.85
N GLY A 64 -15.68 -12.61 22.90
CA GLY A 64 -14.76 -13.73 22.77
C GLY A 64 -15.41 -14.98 22.17
N SER A 65 -14.68 -15.73 21.35
CA SER A 65 -15.14 -17.00 20.77
C SER A 65 -14.83 -18.19 21.70
N GLU A 66 -15.22 -18.08 22.97
CA GLU A 66 -14.92 -19.05 24.03
C GLU A 66 -15.31 -20.48 23.61
N ALA A 67 -14.48 -21.46 23.96
CA ALA A 67 -14.69 -22.84 23.54
C ALA A 67 -15.71 -23.55 24.44
N ALA A 68 -16.37 -24.60 23.92
CA ALA A 68 -17.37 -25.35 24.67
C ALA A 68 -16.86 -25.90 26.03
N ARG A 69 -15.55 -26.14 26.15
CA ARG A 69 -14.88 -26.54 27.40
C ARG A 69 -14.96 -25.47 28.50
N ASP A 70 -14.98 -24.20 28.13
CA ASP A 70 -15.07 -23.08 29.05
C ASP A 70 -16.51 -22.88 29.56
N VAL A 71 -17.49 -23.36 28.79
CA VAL A 71 -18.93 -23.24 29.06
C VAL A 71 -19.48 -24.41 29.89
N ALA A 72 -18.70 -25.47 30.12
CA ALA A 72 -19.16 -26.70 30.79
C ALA A 72 -19.68 -26.49 32.23
N ASN A 73 -19.20 -25.44 32.91
CA ASN A 73 -19.61 -25.09 34.28
C ASN A 73 -20.57 -23.88 34.33
N HIS A 74 -21.21 -23.52 33.21
CA HIS A 74 -22.08 -22.35 33.13
C HIS A 74 -23.51 -22.68 33.59
N THR A 75 -24.17 -21.69 34.21
CA THR A 75 -25.62 -21.74 34.48
C THR A 75 -26.41 -21.72 33.17
N ASN A 76 -27.67 -22.18 33.20
CA ASN A 76 -28.54 -22.23 32.00
C ASN A 76 -28.63 -20.89 31.26
N ASP A 77 -28.74 -19.77 31.98
CA ASP A 77 -28.79 -18.43 31.37
C ASP A 77 -27.47 -18.07 30.67
N ARG A 78 -26.33 -18.41 31.30
CA ARG A 78 -25.00 -18.20 30.71
C ARG A 78 -24.76 -19.11 29.50
N MET A 79 -25.33 -20.30 29.48
CA MET A 79 -25.29 -21.16 28.30
C MET A 79 -26.08 -20.56 27.14
N LYS A 80 -27.24 -19.95 27.40
CA LYS A 80 -28.04 -19.27 26.37
C LYS A 80 -27.31 -18.06 25.79
N GLU A 81 -26.73 -17.22 26.63
CA GLU A 81 -25.91 -16.07 26.23
C GLU A 81 -24.70 -16.51 25.38
N ALA A 82 -23.94 -17.52 25.85
CA ALA A 82 -22.79 -18.05 25.12
C ALA A 82 -23.18 -18.63 23.75
N ARG A 83 -24.37 -19.24 23.63
CA ARG A 83 -24.89 -19.71 22.34
C ARG A 83 -25.16 -18.54 21.40
N GLU A 84 -25.82 -17.49 21.87
CA GLU A 84 -26.13 -16.31 21.05
C GLU A 84 -24.85 -15.61 20.54
N ILE A 85 -23.84 -15.45 21.40
CA ILE A 85 -22.51 -14.96 21.01
C ILE A 85 -21.90 -15.84 19.92
N ASN A 86 -21.84 -17.15 20.15
CA ASN A 86 -21.24 -18.08 19.19
C ASN A 86 -22.01 -18.16 17.87
N THR A 87 -23.34 -18.04 17.89
CA THR A 87 -24.15 -17.94 16.67
C THR A 87 -23.78 -16.68 15.89
N SER A 88 -23.72 -15.52 16.54
CA SER A 88 -23.38 -14.26 15.86
C SER A 88 -21.98 -14.29 15.23
N LEU A 89 -20.99 -14.86 15.93
CA LEU A 89 -19.62 -15.06 15.43
C LEU A 89 -19.53 -16.11 14.32
N SER A 90 -20.38 -17.15 14.36
CA SER A 90 -20.42 -18.17 13.30
C SER A 90 -20.99 -17.60 12.01
N VAL A 91 -22.09 -16.85 12.09
CA VAL A 91 -22.66 -16.15 10.94
C VAL A 91 -21.66 -15.12 10.38
N LEU A 92 -20.91 -14.43 11.24
CA LEU A 92 -19.83 -13.54 10.80
C LEU A 92 -18.76 -14.28 10.00
N LYS A 93 -18.31 -15.46 10.47
CA LYS A 93 -17.38 -16.33 9.75
C LYS A 93 -17.92 -16.79 8.40
N ASP A 94 -19.22 -17.12 8.32
CA ASP A 94 -19.88 -17.44 7.05
C ASP A 94 -19.87 -16.25 6.09
N CYS A 95 -20.13 -15.04 6.60
CA CYS A 95 -20.11 -13.82 5.80
C CYS A 95 -18.71 -13.52 5.21
N ILE A 96 -17.67 -13.68 6.04
CA ILE A 96 -16.26 -13.55 5.64
C ILE A 96 -15.93 -14.54 4.52
N ARG A 97 -16.29 -15.82 4.70
CA ARG A 97 -16.07 -16.87 3.68
C ARG A 97 -16.76 -16.53 2.36
N GLY A 98 -18.03 -16.11 2.43
CA GLY A 98 -18.80 -15.70 1.26
C GLY A 98 -18.15 -14.53 0.51
N ARG A 99 -17.71 -13.49 1.24
CA ARG A 99 -17.05 -12.33 0.64
C ARG A 99 -15.72 -12.70 -0.01
N ALA A 100 -14.88 -13.48 0.66
CA ALA A 100 -13.60 -13.94 0.12
C ALA A 100 -13.77 -14.77 -1.17
N MET A 101 -14.83 -15.59 -1.27
CA MET A 101 -15.14 -16.33 -2.50
C MET A 101 -15.50 -15.40 -3.67
N VAL A 102 -16.28 -14.35 -3.40
CA VAL A 102 -16.66 -13.34 -4.42
C VAL A 102 -15.43 -12.56 -4.89
N ASP A 103 -14.57 -12.16 -3.96
CA ASP A 103 -13.34 -11.42 -4.29
C ASP A 103 -12.38 -12.30 -5.11
N ALA A 104 -12.22 -13.58 -4.75
CA ALA A 104 -11.39 -14.54 -5.50
C ALA A 104 -11.95 -14.85 -6.91
N ALA A 105 -13.28 -14.94 -7.06
CA ALA A 105 -13.91 -15.13 -8.36
C ALA A 105 -13.67 -13.90 -9.27
N SER A 106 -13.72 -12.70 -8.71
CA SER A 106 -13.47 -11.45 -9.43
C SER A 106 -12.03 -11.35 -9.95
N LEU A 107 -11.06 -11.90 -9.23
CA LEU A 107 -9.64 -11.93 -9.64
C LEU A 107 -9.31 -12.97 -10.71
N THR A 108 -10.09 -14.05 -10.80
CA THR A 108 -9.81 -15.18 -11.72
C THR A 108 -10.57 -15.10 -13.04
N GLY A 109 -11.36 -14.04 -13.26
CA GLY A 109 -12.17 -13.84 -14.47
C GLY A 109 -13.25 -14.92 -14.68
N LYS A 110 -13.48 -15.78 -13.68
CA LYS A 110 -14.48 -16.86 -13.75
C LYS A 110 -15.89 -16.26 -13.67
N PRO A 111 -16.89 -16.88 -14.33
CA PRO A 111 -18.27 -16.39 -14.29
C PRO A 111 -18.75 -16.26 -12.85
N LYS A 112 -19.27 -15.07 -12.52
CA LYS A 112 -19.81 -14.72 -11.20
C LYS A 112 -21.00 -15.64 -10.89
N LYS A 113 -20.76 -16.76 -10.22
CA LYS A 113 -21.87 -17.47 -9.55
C LYS A 113 -22.39 -16.53 -8.47
N PRO A 114 -23.71 -16.33 -8.36
CA PRO A 114 -24.28 -15.53 -7.29
C PRO A 114 -24.04 -16.24 -5.95
N THR A 115 -23.02 -15.80 -5.22
CA THR A 115 -22.73 -16.29 -3.86
C THR A 115 -23.63 -15.53 -2.89
N HIS A 116 -24.62 -16.21 -2.31
CA HIS A 116 -25.44 -15.63 -1.25
C HIS A 116 -24.63 -15.53 0.05
N ILE A 117 -24.49 -14.30 0.57
CA ILE A 117 -23.80 -14.02 1.83
C ILE A 117 -24.85 -13.86 2.95
N PRO A 118 -24.81 -14.68 4.03
CA PRO A 118 -25.88 -14.76 5.02
C PRO A 118 -25.88 -13.65 6.08
N PHE A 119 -25.59 -12.40 5.70
CA PHE A 119 -25.50 -11.27 6.64
C PHE A 119 -26.84 -10.91 7.32
N ARG A 120 -27.96 -11.54 6.92
CA ARG A 120 -29.27 -11.36 7.56
C ARG A 120 -29.52 -12.30 8.74
N GLN A 121 -28.63 -13.26 9.00
CA GLN A 121 -28.87 -14.30 10.02
C GLN A 121 -28.51 -13.88 11.44
N SER A 122 -27.75 -12.79 11.64
CA SER A 122 -27.47 -12.24 12.98
C SER A 122 -27.59 -10.71 12.99
N SER A 123 -27.99 -10.12 14.12
CA SER A 123 -28.08 -8.66 14.26
C SER A 123 -26.73 -7.97 13.99
N LEU A 124 -25.64 -8.57 14.46
CA LEU A 124 -24.27 -8.11 14.18
C LEU A 124 -24.00 -8.02 12.67
N THR A 125 -24.25 -9.10 11.94
CA THR A 125 -23.96 -9.13 10.49
C THR A 125 -24.93 -8.26 9.68
N LYS A 126 -26.15 -8.02 10.17
CA LYS A 126 -27.07 -7.05 9.56
C LYS A 126 -26.51 -5.63 9.62
N ILE A 127 -25.95 -5.24 10.77
CA ILE A 127 -25.31 -3.92 10.94
C ILE A 127 -24.07 -3.82 10.06
N LEU A 128 -23.27 -4.90 10.01
CA LEU A 128 -22.06 -5.00 9.19
C LEU A 128 -22.33 -5.36 7.72
N LYS A 129 -23.58 -5.29 7.25
CA LYS A 129 -23.94 -5.62 5.86
C LYS A 129 -23.04 -4.89 4.86
N HIS A 130 -22.78 -3.61 5.10
CA HIS A 130 -21.98 -2.75 4.23
C HIS A 130 -20.52 -3.24 4.05
N VAL A 131 -20.00 -4.02 5.00
CA VAL A 131 -18.66 -4.65 4.91
C VAL A 131 -18.69 -5.82 3.94
N PHE A 132 -19.74 -6.64 3.98
CA PHE A 132 -19.79 -7.92 3.28
C PHE A 132 -20.52 -7.87 1.94
N ASP A 133 -21.45 -6.94 1.74
CA ASP A 133 -22.28 -6.83 0.53
C ASP A 133 -21.44 -6.48 -0.71
N PRO A 134 -21.26 -7.41 -1.67
CA PRO A 134 -20.48 -7.15 -2.87
C PRO A 134 -21.21 -6.26 -3.88
N ALA A 135 -22.52 -6.07 -3.72
CA ALA A 135 -23.33 -5.14 -4.52
C ALA A 135 -23.53 -3.79 -3.81
N GLY A 136 -22.85 -3.57 -2.67
CA GLY A 136 -22.90 -2.31 -1.94
C GLY A 136 -22.38 -1.16 -2.80
N ARG A 137 -23.18 -0.10 -2.93
CA ARG A 137 -22.79 1.12 -3.67
C ARG A 137 -21.72 1.94 -2.94
N ARG A 138 -21.59 1.73 -1.63
CA ARG A 138 -20.72 2.50 -0.75
C ARG A 138 -19.38 1.80 -0.56
N SER A 139 -18.29 2.48 -0.91
CA SER A 139 -16.94 2.01 -0.63
C SER A 139 -16.71 1.95 0.89
N CYS A 140 -16.25 0.80 1.37
CA CYS A 140 -15.94 0.58 2.78
C CYS A 140 -14.53 0.01 2.90
N LYS A 141 -13.65 0.74 3.59
CA LYS A 141 -12.34 0.22 4.00
C LYS A 141 -12.50 -0.44 5.36
N THR A 142 -12.11 -1.70 5.46
CA THR A 142 -12.22 -2.48 6.70
C THR A 142 -10.83 -2.88 7.18
N VAL A 143 -10.56 -2.62 8.45
CA VAL A 143 -9.36 -3.10 9.15
C VAL A 143 -9.81 -4.10 10.20
N VAL A 144 -9.11 -5.22 10.32
CA VAL A 144 -9.43 -6.30 11.25
C VAL A 144 -8.22 -6.54 12.14
N VAL A 145 -8.42 -6.45 13.45
CA VAL A 145 -7.40 -6.75 14.45
C VAL A 145 -7.65 -8.17 14.98
N ALA A 146 -6.72 -9.07 14.70
CA ALA A 146 -6.81 -10.46 15.16
C ALA A 146 -6.09 -10.62 16.50
N CYS A 147 -6.85 -10.71 17.59
CA CYS A 147 -6.31 -10.97 18.93
C CYS A 147 -6.16 -12.48 19.16
N VAL A 148 -4.95 -12.93 19.50
CA VAL A 148 -4.64 -14.34 19.78
C VAL A 148 -3.94 -14.46 21.14
N ASN A 149 -4.29 -15.50 21.90
CA ASN A 149 -3.61 -15.83 23.15
C ASN A 149 -2.42 -16.77 22.88
N PRO A 150 -1.20 -16.48 23.35
CA PRO A 150 -0.04 -17.36 23.18
C PRO A 150 -0.12 -18.68 23.99
N SER A 151 -1.14 -18.88 24.83
CA SER A 151 -1.32 -20.12 25.60
C SER A 151 -1.49 -21.36 24.72
N LEU A 152 -0.80 -22.45 25.07
CA LEU A 152 -0.90 -23.75 24.39
C LEU A 152 -2.34 -24.28 24.37
N LEU A 153 -3.10 -24.05 25.45
CA LEU A 153 -4.50 -24.47 25.56
C LEU A 153 -5.41 -23.81 24.51
N ASP A 154 -5.01 -22.62 24.04
CA ASP A 154 -5.75 -21.77 23.11
C ASP A 154 -5.19 -21.83 21.68
N ALA A 155 -4.13 -22.60 21.44
CA ALA A 155 -3.49 -22.70 20.12
C ALA A 155 -4.49 -23.08 19.00
N GLY A 156 -5.45 -23.96 19.29
CA GLY A 156 -6.51 -24.32 18.34
C GLY A 156 -7.45 -23.14 18.02
N ALA A 157 -7.83 -22.36 19.03
CA ALA A 157 -8.65 -21.16 18.86
C ALA A 157 -7.89 -20.07 18.10
N GLY A 158 -6.62 -19.83 18.46
CA GLY A 158 -5.73 -18.88 17.78
C GLY A 158 -5.54 -19.22 16.30
N LYS A 159 -5.28 -20.50 15.97
CA LYS A 159 -5.20 -20.98 14.59
C LYS A 159 -6.48 -20.70 13.80
N ASN A 160 -7.65 -20.91 14.44
CA ASN A 160 -8.93 -20.64 13.81
C ASN A 160 -9.13 -19.14 13.54
N THR A 161 -8.79 -18.26 14.49
CA THR A 161 -8.83 -16.79 14.29
C THR A 161 -7.95 -16.36 13.11
N LEU A 162 -6.70 -16.84 13.05
CA LEU A 162 -5.77 -16.51 11.97
C LEU A 162 -6.25 -16.99 10.60
N LYS A 163 -6.89 -18.16 10.51
CA LYS A 163 -7.46 -18.68 9.27
C LYS A 163 -8.50 -17.72 8.65
N TYR A 164 -9.34 -17.09 9.47
CA TYR A 164 -10.32 -16.12 8.98
C TYR A 164 -9.70 -14.75 8.70
N ALA A 165 -8.71 -14.33 9.50
CA ALA A 165 -7.96 -13.10 9.25
C ALA A 165 -7.24 -13.14 7.89
N GLU A 166 -6.65 -14.29 7.55
CA GLU A 166 -6.02 -14.51 6.23
C GLU A 166 -6.99 -14.32 5.07
N MET A 167 -8.24 -14.81 5.19
CA MET A 167 -9.27 -14.69 4.14
C MET A 167 -9.71 -13.25 3.88
N LEU A 168 -9.59 -12.37 4.87
CA LEU A 168 -9.96 -10.95 4.76
C LEU A 168 -8.84 -10.09 4.17
N ARG A 169 -7.65 -10.67 3.99
CA ARG A 169 -6.55 -9.97 3.35
C ARG A 169 -6.92 -9.69 1.91
N VAL A 170 -6.89 -8.42 1.52
CA VAL A 170 -6.99 -8.00 0.12
C VAL A 170 -5.89 -8.72 -0.65
N LEU A 171 -6.29 -9.66 -1.50
CA LEU A 171 -5.38 -10.35 -2.40
C LEU A 171 -4.88 -9.32 -3.41
N LEU A 172 -3.65 -8.85 -3.20
CA LEU A 172 -2.89 -8.25 -4.30
C LEU A 172 -2.88 -9.29 -5.42
N PRO A 173 -3.05 -8.88 -6.70
CA PRO A 173 -2.95 -9.81 -7.82
C PRO A 173 -1.70 -10.64 -7.63
N LYS A 174 -1.82 -11.99 -7.65
CA LYS A 174 -0.64 -12.85 -7.60
C LYS A 174 0.24 -12.38 -8.75
N ALA A 175 1.39 -11.80 -8.42
CA ALA A 175 2.44 -11.57 -9.40
C ALA A 175 2.66 -12.92 -10.10
N LYS A 176 2.67 -12.92 -11.44
CA LYS A 176 2.96 -14.14 -12.21
C LYS A 176 4.20 -14.78 -11.60
N THR A 177 4.15 -16.08 -11.29
CA THR A 177 5.31 -16.82 -10.81
C THR A 177 6.44 -16.59 -11.81
N GLN A 178 7.44 -15.82 -11.41
CA GLN A 178 8.57 -15.53 -12.26
C GLN A 178 9.39 -16.81 -12.38
N VAL A 179 9.70 -17.21 -13.62
CA VAL A 179 10.58 -18.36 -13.87
C VAL A 179 11.96 -18.00 -13.33
N TYR A 180 12.60 -18.93 -12.61
CA TYR A 180 13.93 -18.71 -12.07
C TYR A 180 14.90 -18.32 -13.19
N SER A 181 15.61 -17.22 -12.99
CA SER A 181 16.73 -16.81 -13.83
C SER A 181 17.95 -16.54 -12.94
N PRO A 182 19.11 -17.15 -13.23
CA PRO A 182 20.32 -16.97 -12.42
C PRO A 182 20.83 -15.52 -12.45
N ASP A 183 20.47 -14.73 -13.45
CA ASP A 183 20.92 -13.35 -13.60
C ASP A 183 19.93 -12.33 -13.04
N VAL A 184 18.74 -12.76 -12.58
CA VAL A 184 17.68 -11.86 -12.13
C VAL A 184 17.35 -12.15 -10.65
N PRO A 185 17.95 -11.42 -9.70
CA PRO A 185 17.78 -11.66 -8.26
C PRO A 185 16.33 -11.64 -7.77
N SER A 186 15.46 -10.85 -8.41
CA SER A 186 14.04 -10.77 -8.06
C SER A 186 13.28 -12.10 -8.27
N THR A 187 13.85 -13.04 -9.03
CA THR A 187 13.26 -14.37 -9.33
C THR A 187 13.71 -15.47 -8.36
N TRP A 188 14.71 -15.22 -7.52
CA TRP A 188 15.33 -16.26 -6.70
C TRP A 188 14.50 -16.64 -5.48
N SER A 189 14.37 -17.95 -5.23
CA SER A 189 13.87 -18.48 -3.96
C SER A 189 14.85 -18.20 -2.81
N ASN A 190 14.41 -18.43 -1.57
CA ASN A 190 15.29 -18.29 -0.39
C ASN A 190 16.49 -19.24 -0.46
N GLU A 191 16.30 -20.49 -0.90
CA GLU A 191 17.39 -21.46 -1.04
C GLU A 191 18.42 -21.03 -2.10
N GLN A 192 17.94 -20.55 -3.25
CA GLN A 192 18.80 -20.07 -4.33
C GLN A 192 19.59 -18.83 -3.91
N LEU A 193 18.92 -17.89 -3.23
CA LEU A 193 19.57 -16.71 -2.67
C LEU A 193 20.66 -17.09 -1.66
N LYS A 194 20.37 -17.99 -0.71
CA LYS A 194 21.36 -18.45 0.27
C LYS A 194 22.58 -19.09 -0.39
N SER A 195 22.35 -19.94 -1.39
CA SER A 195 23.42 -20.56 -2.18
C SER A 195 24.29 -19.51 -2.88
N TRP A 196 23.66 -18.51 -3.49
CA TRP A 196 24.37 -17.41 -4.14
C TRP A 196 25.17 -16.57 -3.13
N ILE A 197 24.58 -16.21 -1.98
CA ILE A 197 25.27 -15.43 -0.94
C ILE A 197 26.53 -16.17 -0.47
N ASN A 198 26.40 -17.46 -0.16
CA ASN A 198 27.51 -18.27 0.33
C ASN A 198 28.62 -18.40 -0.73
N SER A 199 28.26 -18.51 -2.02
CA SER A 199 29.22 -18.66 -3.13
C SER A 199 29.89 -17.34 -3.54
N ASN A 200 29.20 -16.20 -3.35
CA ASN A 200 29.64 -14.91 -3.85
C ASN A 200 30.15 -13.96 -2.77
N SER A 201 30.19 -14.42 -1.52
CA SER A 201 30.78 -13.69 -0.40
C SER A 201 32.31 -13.79 -0.39
N GLY A 202 32.98 -12.71 0.02
CA GLY A 202 34.44 -12.67 0.14
C GLY A 202 34.94 -13.41 1.39
N SER A 203 36.20 -13.19 1.76
CA SER A 203 36.75 -13.65 3.04
C SER A 203 36.76 -12.49 4.04
N PRO A 204 36.16 -12.61 5.23
CA PRO A 204 35.37 -13.73 5.74
C PRO A 204 33.98 -13.87 5.07
N ALA A 205 33.51 -15.12 4.99
CA ALA A 205 32.30 -15.48 4.25
C ALA A 205 31.03 -14.92 4.92
N ILE A 206 30.19 -14.27 4.11
CA ILE A 206 28.88 -13.80 4.54
C ILE A 206 27.93 -14.99 4.48
N SER A 207 27.35 -15.36 5.62
CA SER A 207 26.40 -16.47 5.68
C SER A 207 25.00 -16.04 5.22
N GLY A 208 24.47 -16.74 4.22
CA GLY A 208 23.09 -16.56 3.77
C GLY A 208 22.03 -16.83 4.86
N GLU A 209 22.34 -17.67 5.84
CA GLU A 209 21.42 -17.95 6.97
C GLU A 209 21.25 -16.75 7.90
N ILE A 210 22.30 -15.94 8.07
CA ILE A 210 22.27 -14.77 8.94
C ILE A 210 21.73 -13.54 8.18
N LEU A 211 22.14 -13.38 6.92
CA LEU A 211 21.73 -12.24 6.10
C LEU A 211 20.27 -12.37 5.63
N ALA A 212 19.88 -13.54 5.13
CA ALA A 212 18.59 -13.81 4.50
C ALA A 212 17.93 -15.09 5.06
N PRO A 213 17.60 -15.14 6.37
CA PRO A 213 17.02 -16.33 7.00
C PRO A 213 15.74 -16.82 6.32
N PHE A 214 14.88 -15.91 5.86
CA PHE A 214 13.58 -16.21 5.24
C PHE A 214 13.32 -15.43 3.94
N GLU A 215 14.19 -14.50 3.58
CA GLU A 215 14.01 -13.60 2.45
C GLU A 215 14.27 -14.31 1.12
N THR A 216 13.42 -14.06 0.13
CA THR A 216 13.71 -14.35 -1.29
C THR A 216 14.58 -13.25 -1.88
N GLY A 217 15.13 -13.41 -3.08
CA GLY A 217 15.98 -12.36 -3.67
C GLY A 217 15.23 -11.03 -3.85
N ALA A 218 13.94 -11.06 -4.19
CA ALA A 218 13.08 -9.88 -4.22
C ALA A 218 12.86 -9.24 -2.83
N LEU A 219 12.80 -10.05 -1.75
CA LEU A 219 12.67 -9.52 -0.39
C LEU A 219 13.99 -8.93 0.10
N LEU A 220 15.13 -9.53 -0.25
CA LEU A 220 16.44 -9.00 0.10
C LEU A 220 16.72 -7.67 -0.61
N LEU A 221 16.28 -7.50 -1.87
CA LEU A 221 16.33 -6.21 -2.58
C LEU A 221 15.49 -5.12 -1.89
N ARG A 222 14.48 -5.50 -1.11
CA ARG A 222 13.65 -4.57 -0.34
C ARG A 222 14.19 -4.27 1.05
N LEU A 223 15.25 -4.96 1.48
CA LEU A 223 15.75 -4.83 2.84
C LEU A 223 16.39 -3.45 3.02
N PRO A 224 16.04 -2.70 4.08
CA PRO A 224 16.70 -1.45 4.42
C PRO A 224 18.22 -1.59 4.42
N THR A 225 18.95 -0.63 3.84
CA THR A 225 20.43 -0.64 3.86
C THR A 225 20.99 -0.78 5.27
N PRO A 226 20.52 -0.02 6.28
CA PRO A 226 21.03 -0.18 7.65
C PRO A 226 20.77 -1.59 8.22
N GLU A 227 19.64 -2.20 7.88
CA GLU A 227 19.29 -3.54 8.33
C GLU A 227 20.16 -4.60 7.65
N PHE A 228 20.39 -4.47 6.34
CA PHE A 228 21.31 -5.33 5.58
C PHE A 228 22.71 -5.32 6.20
N LEU A 229 23.27 -4.12 6.43
CA LEU A 229 24.59 -3.95 7.02
C LEU A 229 24.65 -4.51 8.44
N THR A 230 23.65 -4.22 9.27
CA THR A 230 23.57 -4.75 10.64
C THR A 230 23.57 -6.27 10.66
N ARG A 231 22.86 -6.92 9.73
CA ARG A 231 22.83 -8.38 9.63
C ARG A 231 24.18 -8.94 9.18
N CYS A 232 24.85 -8.30 8.23
CA CYS A 232 26.21 -8.67 7.83
C CYS A 232 27.21 -8.57 9.00
N LEU A 233 27.12 -7.50 9.80
CA LEU A 233 28.01 -7.25 10.94
C LEU A 233 27.82 -8.24 12.11
N LYS A 234 26.73 -9.01 12.14
CA LYS A 234 26.55 -10.11 13.10
C LYS A 234 27.49 -11.29 12.82
N ILE A 235 28.07 -11.36 11.63
CA ILE A 235 29.02 -12.41 11.25
C ILE A 235 30.41 -12.01 11.70
N HIS A 236 31.05 -12.88 12.47
CA HIS A 236 32.35 -12.60 13.08
C HIS A 236 33.42 -12.32 12.02
N GLY A 237 34.05 -11.14 12.09
CA GLY A 237 35.13 -10.73 11.19
C GLY A 237 34.71 -9.96 9.93
N VAL A 238 33.41 -9.81 9.66
CA VAL A 238 32.93 -9.00 8.53
C VAL A 238 33.01 -7.52 8.90
N THR A 239 33.69 -6.72 8.08
CA THR A 239 33.78 -5.26 8.26
C THR A 239 32.61 -4.54 7.59
N GLU A 240 32.35 -3.30 7.99
CA GLU A 240 31.29 -2.48 7.37
C GLU A 240 31.55 -2.25 5.87
N ASP A 241 32.81 -2.02 5.49
CA ASP A 241 33.19 -1.85 4.08
C ASP A 241 32.94 -3.11 3.25
N GLN A 242 33.21 -4.30 3.82
CA GLN A 242 32.89 -5.57 3.17
C GLN A 242 31.38 -5.76 3.01
N ALA A 243 30.59 -5.41 4.03
CA ALA A 243 29.14 -5.49 3.97
C ALA A 243 28.56 -4.54 2.90
N ARG A 244 29.06 -3.30 2.81
CA ARG A 244 28.68 -2.33 1.78
C ARG A 244 29.09 -2.79 0.38
N ALA A 245 30.31 -3.31 0.22
CA ALA A 245 30.79 -3.84 -1.04
C ALA A 245 29.95 -5.04 -1.52
N PHE A 246 29.57 -5.93 -0.59
CA PHE A 246 28.70 -7.06 -0.90
C PHE A 246 27.28 -6.62 -1.28
N GLN A 247 26.72 -5.64 -0.55
CA GLN A 247 25.42 -5.05 -0.89
C GLN A 247 25.46 -4.42 -2.29
N ALA A 248 26.50 -3.64 -2.59
CA ALA A 248 26.68 -3.02 -3.91
C ALA A 248 26.81 -4.07 -5.02
N LYS A 249 27.51 -5.18 -4.78
CA LYS A 249 27.61 -6.32 -5.72
C LYS A 249 26.24 -6.93 -6.00
N PHE A 250 25.43 -7.15 -4.97
CA PHE A 250 24.08 -7.68 -5.12
C PHE A 250 23.15 -6.69 -5.85
N TRP A 251 23.25 -5.41 -5.53
CA TRP A 251 22.49 -4.35 -6.19
C TRP A 251 22.86 -4.22 -7.67
N ARG A 252 24.15 -4.24 -7.99
CA ARG A 252 24.64 -4.19 -9.37
C ARG A 252 24.09 -5.32 -10.22
N LEU A 253 24.03 -6.53 -9.68
CA LEU A 253 23.43 -7.67 -10.36
C LEU A 253 21.96 -7.42 -10.73
N HIS A 254 21.19 -6.81 -9.82
CA HIS A 254 19.79 -6.41 -10.12
C HIS A 254 19.72 -5.35 -11.22
N VAL A 255 20.55 -4.30 -11.15
CA VAL A 255 20.60 -3.24 -12.17
C VAL A 255 20.95 -3.80 -13.55
N ASP A 256 21.97 -4.66 -13.64
CA ASP A 256 22.40 -5.28 -14.90
C ASP A 256 21.29 -6.18 -15.49
N SER A 257 20.49 -6.82 -14.63
CA SER A 257 19.35 -7.64 -15.03
C SER A 257 18.22 -6.82 -15.66
N GLN A 258 17.97 -5.61 -15.15
CA GLN A 258 16.95 -4.70 -15.70
C GLN A 258 17.34 -4.18 -17.09
N LYS A 259 18.60 -3.77 -17.26
CA LYS A 259 19.13 -3.31 -18.56
C LYS A 259 19.07 -4.41 -19.63
N SER A 260 19.35 -5.65 -19.24
CA SER A 260 19.29 -6.80 -20.15
C SER A 260 17.86 -7.13 -20.57
N SER A 261 16.88 -6.97 -19.67
CA SER A 261 15.46 -7.14 -19.99
C SER A 261 14.95 -6.09 -20.96
N ALA A 262 15.35 -4.81 -20.79
CA ALA A 262 14.98 -3.73 -21.71
C ALA A 262 15.51 -3.99 -23.13
N LYS A 263 16.77 -4.41 -23.26
CA LYS A 263 17.39 -4.75 -24.56
C LYS A 263 16.70 -5.93 -25.27
N LEU A 264 16.23 -6.94 -24.52
CA LEU A 264 15.50 -8.06 -25.10
C LEU A 264 14.09 -7.69 -25.61
N ASN A 265 13.46 -6.71 -24.98
CA ASN A 265 12.14 -6.22 -25.39
C ASN A 265 12.23 -5.32 -26.63
N GLU A 266 13.27 -4.49 -26.74
CA GLU A 266 13.55 -3.71 -27.97
C GLU A 266 13.73 -4.63 -29.19
N ILE A 267 14.54 -5.70 -29.07
CA ILE A 267 14.80 -6.66 -30.15
C ILE A 267 13.51 -7.41 -30.58
N LYS A 268 12.61 -7.72 -29.65
CA LYS A 268 11.33 -8.36 -29.97
C LYS A 268 10.37 -7.43 -30.71
N THR A 269 10.49 -6.12 -30.50
CA THR A 269 9.60 -5.12 -31.11
C THR A 269 10.00 -4.85 -32.57
N GLU A 270 11.28 -5.02 -32.93
CA GLU A 270 11.77 -4.87 -34.31
C GLU A 270 11.53 -6.09 -35.22
N ALA A 271 11.20 -7.26 -34.65
CA ALA A 271 11.10 -8.52 -35.39
C ALA A 271 9.68 -8.88 -35.90
N GLU A 272 8.65 -8.08 -35.61
CA GLU A 272 7.29 -8.30 -36.14
C GLU A 272 7.03 -7.40 -37.38
N PRO A 273 6.82 -7.97 -38.58
CA PRO A 273 6.46 -7.17 -39.74
C PRO A 273 5.00 -6.69 -39.58
N THR A 274 4.82 -5.38 -39.55
CA THR A 274 3.52 -4.70 -39.54
C THR A 274 2.71 -5.06 -40.79
N GLN A 275 1.64 -5.85 -40.64
CA GLN A 275 0.53 -5.85 -41.59
C GLN A 275 -0.41 -4.68 -41.25
N GLU A 276 -0.54 -3.76 -42.20
CA GLU A 276 -1.47 -2.64 -42.16
C GLU A 276 -2.92 -3.16 -42.03
N GLY A 277 -3.54 -2.87 -40.89
CA GLY A 277 -4.96 -3.11 -40.64
C GLY A 277 -5.48 -2.03 -39.69
N VAL A 278 -6.27 -1.11 -40.24
CA VAL A 278 -6.90 0.01 -39.53
C VAL A 278 -7.79 -0.50 -38.41
N GLY A 279 -7.26 -0.51 -37.19
CA GLY A 279 -7.97 -0.86 -35.97
C GLY A 279 -7.13 -0.47 -34.76
N ARG A 280 -7.51 0.63 -34.10
CA ARG A 280 -6.78 1.25 -32.99
C ARG A 280 -6.67 0.30 -31.79
N LYS A 281 -5.65 -0.56 -31.77
CA LYS A 281 -5.24 -1.34 -30.61
C LYS A 281 -4.22 -0.53 -29.81
N THR A 282 -4.68 0.15 -28.76
CA THR A 282 -3.81 0.66 -27.70
C THR A 282 -3.27 -0.52 -26.89
N VAL A 283 -2.25 -1.18 -27.40
CA VAL A 283 -1.39 -2.03 -26.59
C VAL A 283 -0.41 -1.09 -25.90
N MET A 284 -0.73 -0.66 -24.68
CA MET A 284 0.23 0.04 -23.82
C MET A 284 1.37 -0.94 -23.51
N ASN A 285 2.58 -0.66 -24.02
CA ASN A 285 3.76 -1.44 -23.68
C ASN A 285 4.05 -1.33 -22.17
N GLN A 286 4.39 -2.45 -21.54
CA GLN A 286 4.67 -2.49 -20.10
C GLN A 286 5.82 -1.55 -19.69
N GLU A 287 6.75 -1.26 -20.60
CA GLU A 287 7.84 -0.30 -20.43
C GLU A 287 7.36 1.16 -20.38
N MET A 288 6.27 1.50 -21.09
CA MET A 288 5.64 2.84 -21.00
C MET A 288 4.99 3.08 -19.63
N LEU A 289 4.72 2.02 -18.86
CA LEU A 289 4.14 2.15 -17.52
C LEU A 289 5.21 2.33 -16.44
N SER A 290 6.47 2.06 -16.76
CA SER A 290 7.57 2.06 -15.79
C SER A 290 8.61 3.16 -16.00
N SER A 291 8.62 3.87 -17.13
CA SER A 291 9.59 4.95 -17.37
C SER A 291 8.90 6.31 -17.52
N SER A 292 9.59 7.38 -17.11
CA SER A 292 9.19 8.77 -17.37
C SER A 292 9.65 9.30 -18.74
N ALA A 293 10.32 8.47 -19.56
CA ALA A 293 10.78 8.85 -20.89
C ALA A 293 9.61 9.10 -21.87
N ASP A 294 9.80 10.03 -22.82
CA ASP A 294 8.81 10.21 -23.89
C ASP A 294 8.76 8.97 -24.80
N PRO A 295 7.58 8.41 -25.09
CA PRO A 295 7.44 7.42 -26.14
C PRO A 295 7.71 7.95 -27.57
N ASP A 296 7.61 9.26 -27.84
CA ASP A 296 7.93 9.85 -29.13
C ASP A 296 9.41 10.27 -29.23
N PRO A 297 10.23 9.57 -30.06
CA PRO A 297 11.66 9.86 -30.19
C PRO A 297 11.98 11.23 -30.83
N GLN A 298 11.02 11.91 -31.46
CA GLN A 298 11.24 13.25 -32.03
C GLN A 298 11.28 14.34 -30.96
N THR A 299 10.64 14.12 -29.81
CA THR A 299 10.57 15.10 -28.71
C THR A 299 11.93 15.34 -28.06
N ALA A 300 12.81 14.33 -28.06
CA ALA A 300 14.19 14.46 -27.59
C ALA A 300 15.03 15.46 -28.41
N LYS A 301 14.61 15.79 -29.65
CA LYS A 301 15.30 16.75 -30.52
C LYS A 301 14.87 18.20 -30.30
N MET A 302 13.77 18.42 -29.58
CA MET A 302 13.27 19.76 -29.28
C MET A 302 14.07 20.40 -28.13
N PRO A 303 14.22 21.74 -28.09
CA PRO A 303 14.78 22.42 -26.94
C PRO A 303 14.03 22.07 -25.65
N PHE A 304 14.76 21.93 -24.53
CA PHE A 304 14.22 21.46 -23.26
C PHE A 304 12.94 22.19 -22.82
N LYS A 305 12.93 23.53 -22.88
CA LYS A 305 11.78 24.33 -22.43
C LYS A 305 10.54 24.15 -23.32
N ASP A 306 10.71 23.82 -24.59
CA ASP A 306 9.62 23.68 -25.55
C ASP A 306 8.96 22.28 -25.50
N ARG A 307 9.63 21.30 -24.89
CA ARG A 307 9.13 19.93 -24.76
C ARG A 307 8.55 19.59 -23.38
N ILE A 308 8.50 20.57 -22.45
CA ILE A 308 7.91 20.38 -21.11
C ILE A 308 6.43 20.02 -21.24
N ARG A 309 6.02 18.90 -20.65
CA ARG A 309 4.67 18.35 -20.75
C ARG A 309 4.31 17.46 -19.55
N PRO A 310 3.02 17.17 -19.33
CA PRO A 310 2.58 16.21 -18.31
C PRO A 310 3.32 14.87 -18.37
N GLY A 311 3.74 14.36 -17.21
CA GLY A 311 4.49 13.12 -17.06
C GLY A 311 6.02 13.29 -17.09
N MET A 312 6.53 14.43 -17.59
CA MET A 312 7.96 14.73 -17.60
C MET A 312 8.46 15.03 -16.18
N VAL A 313 9.61 14.47 -15.81
CA VAL A 313 10.27 14.77 -14.54
C VAL A 313 11.35 15.82 -14.79
N VAL A 314 11.31 16.90 -14.01
CA VAL A 314 12.22 18.04 -14.12
C VAL A 314 13.02 18.23 -12.85
N ARG A 315 14.29 18.57 -13.01
CA ARG A 315 15.09 19.23 -11.99
C ARG A 315 14.78 20.73 -12.03
N TRP A 316 14.57 21.33 -10.88
CA TRP A 316 14.22 22.75 -10.78
C TRP A 316 14.96 23.45 -9.64
N THR A 317 15.12 24.76 -9.74
CA THR A 317 15.76 25.58 -8.72
C THR A 317 14.70 26.40 -7.97
N PRO A 318 14.34 26.01 -6.74
CA PRO A 318 13.35 26.73 -5.95
C PRO A 318 13.88 28.11 -5.51
N PRO A 319 12.99 29.09 -5.33
CA PRO A 319 13.34 30.36 -4.68
C PRO A 319 13.96 30.14 -3.30
N SER A 320 14.84 31.03 -2.86
CA SER A 320 15.49 30.96 -1.53
C SER A 320 14.49 30.97 -0.37
N THR A 321 13.27 31.47 -0.60
CA THR A 321 12.17 31.50 0.37
C THR A 321 11.32 30.23 0.39
N PHE A 322 11.59 29.25 -0.48
CA PHE A 322 10.79 28.03 -0.57
C PHE A 322 11.10 27.09 0.60
N PRO A 323 10.08 26.69 1.40
CA PRO A 323 10.29 26.00 2.68
C PRO A 323 10.76 24.54 2.54
N LEU A 324 10.66 23.95 1.35
CA LEU A 324 10.93 22.53 1.10
C LEU A 324 12.04 22.29 0.07
N GLY A 325 12.93 23.27 -0.13
CA GLY A 325 14.09 23.11 -1.00
C GLY A 325 15.04 22.04 -0.46
N LEU A 326 15.35 21.04 -1.28
CA LEU A 326 16.36 20.02 -0.99
C LEU A 326 17.60 20.31 -1.86
N PRO A 327 18.72 20.78 -1.28
CA PRO A 327 19.94 21.07 -2.04
C PRO A 327 20.38 19.87 -2.87
N GLY A 328 20.48 20.04 -4.19
CA GLY A 328 20.91 18.99 -5.13
C GLY A 328 19.86 17.94 -5.50
N LEU A 329 18.64 17.99 -4.93
CA LEU A 329 17.61 16.95 -5.13
C LEU A 329 16.22 17.52 -5.48
N ASN A 330 16.15 18.78 -5.90
CA ASN A 330 14.89 19.43 -6.26
C ASN A 330 14.36 18.86 -7.58
N MET A 331 13.49 17.86 -7.48
CA MET A 331 12.83 17.23 -8.62
C MET A 331 11.31 17.31 -8.47
N ALA A 332 10.62 17.45 -9.60
CA ALA A 332 9.17 17.44 -9.64
C ALA A 332 8.67 16.80 -10.94
N VAL A 333 7.53 16.11 -10.89
CA VAL A 333 6.85 15.65 -12.10
C VAL A 333 5.84 16.69 -12.55
N VAL A 334 5.80 17.00 -13.84
CA VAL A 334 4.83 17.91 -14.43
C VAL A 334 3.47 17.20 -14.49
N LEU A 335 2.44 17.82 -13.93
CA LEU A 335 1.07 17.28 -13.95
C LEU A 335 0.23 17.96 -15.03
N SER A 336 0.21 19.28 -15.03
CA SER A 336 -0.59 20.06 -15.97
C SER A 336 -0.11 21.51 -16.07
N PRO A 337 -0.42 22.21 -17.17
CA PRO A 337 -0.27 23.66 -17.23
C PRO A 337 -1.12 24.32 -16.12
N GLN A 338 -0.56 25.33 -15.44
CA GLN A 338 -1.25 26.05 -14.36
C GLN A 338 -2.66 26.55 -14.76
N PRO A 339 -2.89 27.13 -15.96
CA PRO A 339 -4.21 27.62 -16.35
C PRO A 339 -5.29 26.53 -16.47
N ALA A 340 -4.89 25.27 -16.68
CA ALA A 340 -5.81 24.14 -16.80
C ALA A 340 -6.27 23.60 -15.43
N VAL A 341 -5.73 24.12 -14.33
CA VAL A 341 -6.01 23.65 -12.97
C VAL A 341 -7.34 24.21 -12.46
N GLY A 342 -8.14 23.36 -11.80
CA GLY A 342 -9.42 23.76 -11.22
C GLY A 342 -9.31 24.86 -10.15
N PRO A 343 -10.38 25.62 -9.89
CA PRO A 343 -10.35 26.83 -9.06
C PRO A 343 -10.06 26.58 -7.57
N ASN A 344 -10.24 25.34 -7.09
CA ASN A 344 -10.10 24.99 -5.67
C ASN A 344 -8.77 24.28 -5.34
N VAL A 345 -7.86 24.14 -6.32
CA VAL A 345 -6.59 23.47 -6.10
C VAL A 345 -5.63 24.41 -5.39
N ARG A 346 -4.96 23.87 -4.36
CA ARG A 346 -3.95 24.58 -3.58
C ARG A 346 -2.59 23.93 -3.73
N ASP A 347 -1.55 24.75 -3.64
CA ASP A 347 -0.17 24.30 -3.60
C ASP A 347 0.25 23.90 -2.17
N VAL A 348 1.51 23.51 -2.00
CA VAL A 348 2.10 23.12 -0.71
C VAL A 348 2.15 24.26 0.31
N SER A 349 2.12 25.52 -0.16
CA SER A 349 2.03 26.72 0.66
C SER A 349 0.59 27.04 1.08
N ARG A 350 -0.39 26.23 0.64
CA ARG A 350 -1.85 26.40 0.78
C ARG A 350 -2.41 27.59 0.01
N ASP A 351 -1.63 28.17 -0.88
CA ASP A 351 -2.09 29.22 -1.79
C ASP A 351 -2.91 28.60 -2.92
N LEU A 352 -3.91 29.34 -3.43
CA LEU A 352 -4.67 28.91 -4.60
C LEU A 352 -3.75 28.93 -5.82
N VAL A 353 -3.74 27.84 -6.58
CA VAL A 353 -2.92 27.71 -7.79
C VAL A 353 -3.34 28.73 -8.84
N ASN A 354 -4.65 28.94 -8.99
CA ASN A 354 -5.24 29.96 -9.88
C ASN A 354 -5.90 31.05 -9.04
N ASP A 355 -5.07 31.88 -8.39
CA ASP A 355 -5.54 33.07 -7.69
C ASP A 355 -5.57 34.28 -8.64
N ALA A 356 -6.77 34.77 -8.95
CA ALA A 356 -6.97 35.95 -9.79
C ALA A 356 -6.36 37.23 -9.18
N SER A 357 -6.10 37.26 -7.87
CA SER A 357 -5.54 38.42 -7.16
C SER A 357 -4.01 38.50 -7.18
N LYS A 358 -3.31 37.39 -7.48
CA LYS A 358 -1.84 37.29 -7.50
C LYS A 358 -1.25 37.11 -8.91
N PHE A 359 -2.05 37.31 -9.96
CA PHE A 359 -1.63 37.08 -11.34
C PHE A 359 -0.69 38.21 -11.83
N THR A 360 0.59 38.10 -11.47
CA THR A 360 1.65 38.98 -11.99
C THR A 360 2.66 38.13 -12.77
N GLY A 361 2.58 38.17 -14.10
CA GLY A 361 3.62 37.64 -15.01
C GLY A 361 3.12 36.60 -16.02
N GLY A 362 3.37 36.87 -17.30
CA GLY A 362 3.00 36.02 -18.45
C GLY A 362 3.97 34.87 -18.73
N GLY A 363 4.52 34.23 -17.70
CA GLY A 363 5.39 33.06 -17.84
C GLY A 363 4.59 31.76 -17.95
N ASN A 364 5.11 30.79 -18.71
CA ASN A 364 4.55 29.44 -18.74
C ASN A 364 4.84 28.76 -17.39
N LYS A 365 3.79 28.44 -16.64
CA LYS A 365 3.89 27.80 -15.33
C LYS A 365 3.15 26.47 -15.35
N TYR A 366 3.68 25.51 -14.59
CA TYR A 366 3.10 24.18 -14.47
C TYR A 366 2.81 23.85 -13.02
N LEU A 367 1.70 23.15 -12.81
CA LEU A 367 1.46 22.42 -11.58
C LEU A 367 2.29 21.14 -11.62
N CYS A 368 3.14 20.96 -10.63
CA CYS A 368 4.00 19.81 -10.50
C CYS A 368 3.75 19.09 -9.17
N ALA A 369 3.98 17.78 -9.13
CA ALA A 369 4.04 17.03 -7.87
C ALA A 369 5.49 16.86 -7.45
N MET A 370 5.78 17.04 -6.17
CA MET A 370 7.13 16.89 -5.65
C MET A 370 7.60 15.44 -5.68
N ILE A 371 8.86 15.23 -6.05
CA ILE A 371 9.56 13.96 -5.89
C ILE A 371 10.44 14.06 -4.65
N LEU A 372 10.32 13.08 -3.78
CA LEU A 372 11.02 13.03 -2.50
C LEU A 372 12.03 11.88 -2.51
N PRO A 373 13.11 11.96 -1.72
CA PRO A 373 13.95 10.80 -1.46
C PRO A 373 13.10 9.67 -0.88
N GLY A 374 13.21 8.49 -1.48
CA GLY A 374 12.63 7.27 -0.97
C GLY A 374 13.43 6.73 0.21
N PHE A 375 12.95 5.62 0.76
CA PHE A 375 13.59 5.00 1.92
C PHE A 375 14.88 4.23 1.56
N MET A 376 15.06 3.84 0.30
CA MET A 376 16.27 3.15 -0.16
C MET A 376 17.30 4.17 -0.67
N ALA A 377 18.57 3.76 -0.69
CA ALA A 377 19.62 4.59 -1.27
C ALA A 377 19.33 4.86 -2.75
N ASP A 378 19.51 6.12 -3.17
CA ASP A 378 19.25 6.62 -4.53
C ASP A 378 17.86 6.30 -5.10
N SER A 379 16.89 6.06 -4.20
CA SER A 379 15.50 5.81 -4.57
C SER A 379 14.65 7.06 -4.34
N TYR A 380 13.54 7.14 -5.07
CA TYR A 380 12.68 8.30 -5.11
C TYR A 380 11.21 7.88 -5.02
N GLU A 381 10.40 8.72 -4.38
CA GLU A 381 8.96 8.55 -4.25
C GLU A 381 8.22 9.77 -4.80
N LEU A 382 7.17 9.51 -5.57
CA LEU A 382 6.31 10.54 -6.13
C LEU A 382 5.22 10.94 -5.12
N SER A 383 5.19 12.21 -4.72
CA SER A 383 4.19 12.73 -3.78
C SER A 383 3.04 13.42 -4.51
N MET A 384 2.02 12.64 -4.92
CA MET A 384 0.82 13.14 -5.62
C MET A 384 -0.06 14.13 -4.83
N TRP A 385 0.24 14.38 -3.56
CA TRP A 385 -0.51 15.33 -2.73
C TRP A 385 0.30 16.58 -2.36
N ARG A 386 1.60 16.59 -2.67
CA ARG A 386 2.47 17.76 -2.44
C ARG A 386 2.70 18.45 -3.77
N HIS A 387 1.79 19.36 -4.09
CA HIS A 387 1.85 20.13 -5.32
C HIS A 387 2.66 21.41 -5.16
N VAL A 388 3.37 21.78 -6.21
CA VAL A 388 4.09 23.05 -6.30
C VAL A 388 3.88 23.64 -7.69
N VAL A 389 3.73 24.96 -7.76
CA VAL A 389 3.71 25.67 -9.04
C VAL A 389 5.15 26.04 -9.40
N VAL A 390 5.62 25.55 -10.53
CA VAL A 390 6.99 25.77 -11.00
C VAL A 390 6.95 26.58 -12.29
N ASP A 391 7.72 27.66 -12.33
CA ASP A 391 7.93 28.43 -13.54
C ASP A 391 8.89 27.70 -14.48
N VAL A 392 8.64 27.73 -15.78
CA VAL A 392 9.55 27.13 -16.78
C VAL A 392 10.97 27.69 -16.68
N ASP A 393 11.14 28.94 -16.24
CA ASP A 393 12.47 29.51 -16.03
C ASP A 393 13.22 28.93 -14.83
N GLN A 394 12.50 28.30 -13.89
CA GLN A 394 13.10 27.57 -12.76
C GLN A 394 13.43 26.12 -13.10
N MET A 395 12.95 25.60 -14.24
CA MET A 395 13.25 24.23 -14.68
C MET A 395 14.59 24.21 -15.43
N GLU A 396 15.50 23.34 -14.98
CA GLU A 396 16.88 23.30 -15.49
C GLU A 396 17.09 22.19 -16.50
N ALA A 397 16.60 20.98 -16.18
CA ALA A 397 16.85 19.79 -16.97
C ALA A 397 15.76 18.74 -16.75
N GLU A 398 15.62 17.84 -17.74
CA GLU A 398 14.84 16.62 -17.57
C GLU A 398 15.65 15.60 -16.77
N VAL A 399 14.96 14.84 -15.93
CA VAL A 399 15.51 13.67 -15.24
C VAL A 399 14.68 12.46 -15.64
N LEU A 400 15.34 11.36 -15.98
CA LEU A 400 14.63 10.11 -16.27
C LEU A 400 14.52 9.28 -15.00
N LEU A 401 13.29 8.89 -14.68
CA LEU A 401 12.99 8.00 -13.57
C LEU A 401 12.36 6.71 -14.09
N GLU A 402 12.85 5.59 -13.57
CA GLU A 402 12.30 4.26 -13.80
C GLU A 402 11.71 3.69 -12.52
N TYR A 403 10.45 3.28 -12.59
CA TYR A 403 9.74 2.57 -11.55
C TYR A 403 10.15 1.10 -11.53
N ASP A 404 10.80 0.70 -10.46
CA ASP A 404 11.11 -0.70 -10.22
C ASP A 404 9.96 -1.37 -9.44
N ALA A 405 9.22 -2.25 -10.12
CA ALA A 405 8.11 -2.99 -9.52
C ALA A 405 8.57 -3.91 -8.36
N ALA A 406 9.83 -4.34 -8.35
CA ALA A 406 10.39 -5.14 -7.27
C ALA A 406 10.52 -4.30 -6.00
N THR A 407 11.20 -3.16 -6.03
CA THR A 407 11.42 -2.32 -4.85
C THR A 407 10.27 -1.37 -4.53
N ARG A 408 9.41 -1.07 -5.51
CA ARG A 408 8.30 -0.10 -5.48
C ARG A 408 8.76 1.36 -5.33
N TYR A 409 9.98 1.66 -5.75
CA TYR A 409 10.52 3.01 -5.81
C TYR A 409 10.92 3.38 -7.23
N TYR A 410 11.05 4.68 -7.47
CA TYR A 410 11.66 5.21 -8.68
C TYR A 410 13.17 5.34 -8.50
N TYR A 411 13.93 5.11 -9.56
CA TYR A 411 15.38 5.30 -9.58
C TYR A 411 15.75 6.18 -10.77
N MET A 412 16.79 6.99 -10.61
CA MET A 412 17.32 7.78 -11.71
C MET A 412 18.04 6.87 -12.70
N THR A 413 17.65 6.96 -13.97
CA THR A 413 18.40 6.35 -15.07
C THR A 413 19.45 7.35 -15.55
N VAL A 414 20.69 6.88 -15.75
CA VAL A 414 21.81 7.67 -16.29
C VAL A 414 21.77 7.69 -17.81
#